data_AF-A0A831YGY6-F1
#
_entry.id   AF-A0A831YGY6-F1
#
_cell.length_a   1.000
_cell.length_b   1.000
_cell.length_c   1.000
_cell.angle_alpha   90.00
_cell.angle_beta   90.00
_cell.angle_gamma   90.00
#
_symmetry.space_group_name_H-M   'P 1'
#
loop_
_entity.id
_entity.type
_entity.pdbx_description
1 polymer ?
#
loop_
_entity_poly.entity_id
_entity_poly.type
_entity_poly.pdbx_seq_one_letter_code
_entity_poly.pdbx_strand_id
1 'polypeptide(L)'
;MVLAFLAAVLVAGSGGRAEAGEAWSKAPNAASSGNFAVLQIATTDPEALLTEWSKQTPGVSLKTDTQAVRNQIIETFIVFKGCTGDAAGNCNVTVDYEVTDPAGKSYARVTGDVSVGHPSDPDLNLQLSTSSLA
;
A
#
# COMPACT_ATOMS: atom_id res chain seq x y z
N MET A 1 -6.39 -53.34 -20.56
CA MET A 1 -6.14 -51.95 -21.01
C MET A 1 -6.48 -51.03 -19.85
N VAL A 2 -5.47 -50.52 -19.13
CA VAL A 2 -5.67 -49.52 -18.07
C VAL A 2 -5.20 -48.19 -18.67
N LEU A 3 -6.14 -47.33 -19.05
CA LEU A 3 -5.84 -45.97 -19.51
C LEU A 3 -5.48 -45.12 -18.27
N ALA A 4 -4.20 -44.77 -18.13
CA ALA A 4 -3.76 -43.76 -17.19
C ALA A 4 -4.00 -42.38 -17.81
N PHE A 5 -5.03 -41.66 -17.34
CA PHE A 5 -5.19 -40.24 -17.63
C PHE A 5 -4.17 -39.45 -16.81
N LEU A 6 -3.12 -38.94 -17.46
CA LEU A 6 -2.31 -37.86 -16.90
C LEU A 6 -3.18 -36.59 -16.86
N ALA A 7 -3.70 -36.26 -15.68
CA ALA A 7 -4.23 -34.92 -15.44
C ALA A 7 -3.03 -33.96 -15.31
N ALA A 8 -2.81 -33.14 -16.33
CA ALA A 8 -1.89 -32.02 -16.26
C ALA A 8 -2.44 -31.02 -15.23
N VAL A 9 -1.81 -30.94 -14.06
CA VAL A 9 -2.07 -29.89 -13.08
C VAL A 9 -1.50 -28.60 -13.67
N LEU A 10 -2.37 -27.82 -14.31
CA LEU A 10 -2.10 -26.41 -14.58
C LEU A 10 -1.99 -25.72 -13.23
N VAL A 11 -0.76 -25.50 -12.75
CA VAL A 11 -0.50 -24.51 -11.71
C VAL A 11 -0.72 -23.16 -12.38
N ALA A 12 -1.98 -22.73 -12.42
CA ALA A 12 -2.30 -21.33 -12.60
C ALA A 12 -1.66 -20.61 -11.42
N GLY A 13 -0.53 -19.95 -11.64
CA GLY A 13 -0.01 -18.98 -10.69
C GLY A 13 -1.11 -17.97 -10.47
N SER A 14 -1.74 -18.02 -9.30
CA SER A 14 -2.69 -17.01 -8.87
C SER A 14 -1.89 -15.72 -8.69
N GLY A 15 -1.81 -14.93 -9.75
CA GLY A 15 -1.76 -13.48 -9.64
C GLY A 15 -3.04 -13.10 -8.91
N GLY A 16 -3.01 -13.22 -7.60
CA GLY A 16 -4.06 -12.78 -6.69
C GLY A 16 -3.75 -11.36 -6.29
N ARG A 17 -4.76 -10.70 -5.71
CA ARG A 17 -4.62 -9.47 -4.94
C ARG A 17 -3.29 -9.48 -4.16
N ALA A 18 -2.65 -8.32 -3.99
CA ALA A 18 -1.74 -8.20 -2.86
C ALA A 18 -2.58 -8.45 -1.60
N GLU A 19 -2.56 -9.68 -1.11
CA GLU A 19 -3.00 -9.95 0.23
C GLU A 19 -2.00 -9.22 1.12
N ALA A 20 -2.46 -8.53 2.16
CA ALA A 20 -1.57 -8.20 3.26
C ALA A 20 -1.24 -9.54 3.94
N GLY A 21 -0.37 -10.30 3.29
CA GLY A 21 0.16 -11.55 3.77
C GLY A 21 1.27 -11.27 4.77
N GLU A 22 1.77 -12.36 5.35
CA GLU A 22 2.86 -12.40 6.32
C GLU A 22 4.16 -11.66 5.90
N ALA A 23 4.26 -11.22 4.64
CA ALA A 23 5.32 -10.38 4.13
C ALA A 23 5.23 -8.91 4.57
N TRP A 24 4.03 -8.34 4.76
CA TRP A 24 3.88 -6.96 5.24
C TRP A 24 4.25 -6.83 6.72
N SER A 25 3.91 -7.82 7.54
CA SER A 25 4.20 -7.78 8.98
C SER A 25 5.68 -7.76 9.33
N LYS A 26 6.58 -8.03 8.37
CA LYS A 26 8.04 -8.00 8.54
C LYS A 26 8.72 -6.83 7.81
N ALA A 27 7.97 -6.04 7.03
CA ALA A 27 8.54 -4.94 6.27
C ALA A 27 8.80 -3.74 7.20
N PRO A 28 9.97 -3.06 7.11
CA PRO A 28 10.32 -1.95 8.01
C PRO A 28 9.42 -0.72 7.82
N ASN A 29 8.71 -0.65 6.70
CA ASN A 29 7.78 0.40 6.28
C ASN A 29 6.31 0.00 6.46
N ALA A 30 6.01 -1.00 7.30
CA ALA A 30 4.66 -1.48 7.54
C ALA A 30 4.35 -1.59 9.04
N ALA A 31 3.07 -1.42 9.38
CA ALA A 31 2.56 -1.58 10.75
C ALA A 31 1.10 -2.02 10.74
N SER A 32 0.65 -2.64 11.84
CA SER A 32 -0.76 -3.01 12.02
C SER A 32 -1.21 -2.92 13.47
N SER A 33 -2.51 -2.67 13.65
CA SER A 33 -3.20 -2.69 14.94
C SER A 33 -4.63 -3.20 14.73
N GLY A 34 -4.93 -4.37 15.30
CA GLY A 34 -6.20 -5.06 15.03
C GLY A 34 -6.38 -5.34 13.54
N ASN A 35 -7.52 -4.91 12.98
CA ASN A 35 -7.82 -5.07 11.55
C ASN A 35 -7.15 -4.01 10.67
N PHE A 36 -6.65 -2.91 11.26
CA PHE A 36 -6.05 -1.83 10.52
C PHE A 36 -4.58 -2.13 10.23
N ALA A 37 -4.19 -2.01 8.96
CA ALA A 37 -2.82 -2.23 8.53
C ALA A 37 -2.41 -1.17 7.51
N VAL A 38 -1.14 -0.76 7.57
CA VAL A 38 -0.55 0.25 6.69
C VAL A 38 0.79 -0.24 6.13
N LEU A 39 1.10 0.21 4.93
CA LEU A 39 2.38 0.08 4.25
C LEU A 39 2.71 1.43 3.62
N GLN A 40 3.80 2.04 4.05
CA GLN A 40 4.34 3.24 3.41
C GLN A 40 5.13 2.82 2.17
N ILE A 41 4.85 3.42 1.02
CA ILE A 41 5.60 3.17 -0.22
C ILE A 41 6.18 4.47 -0.74
N ALA A 42 7.37 4.42 -1.31
CA ALA A 42 8.05 5.56 -1.92
C ALA A 42 8.37 5.26 -3.38
N THR A 43 8.26 6.26 -4.26
CA THR A 43 8.53 6.10 -5.69
C THR A 43 9.03 7.42 -6.31
N THR A 44 9.88 7.29 -7.33
CA THR A 44 10.32 8.38 -8.21
C THR A 44 9.44 8.52 -9.45
N ASP A 45 8.45 7.62 -9.62
CA ASP A 45 7.50 7.59 -10.73
C ASP A 45 6.04 7.45 -10.22
N PRO A 46 5.51 8.51 -9.58
CA PRO A 46 4.16 8.50 -9.00
C PRO A 46 3.07 8.27 -10.06
N GLU A 47 3.26 8.76 -11.29
CA GLU A 47 2.30 8.58 -12.38
C GLU A 47 2.17 7.12 -12.80
N ALA A 48 3.29 6.39 -12.92
CA ALA A 48 3.24 4.96 -13.21
C ALA A 48 2.59 4.17 -12.07
N LEU A 49 2.85 4.55 -10.82
CA LEU A 49 2.23 3.93 -9.65
C LEU A 49 0.71 4.11 -9.66
N LEU A 50 0.21 5.33 -9.86
CA LEU A 50 -1.22 5.62 -9.92
C LEU A 50 -1.88 4.94 -11.12
N THR A 51 -1.19 4.91 -12.26
CA THR A 51 -1.66 4.20 -13.46
C THR A 51 -1.80 2.70 -13.18
N GLU A 52 -0.82 2.08 -12.55
CA GLU A 52 -0.88 0.66 -12.20
C GLU A 52 -1.96 0.40 -11.14
N TRP A 53 -2.08 1.26 -10.13
CA TRP A 53 -3.11 1.15 -9.09
C TRP A 53 -4.53 1.21 -9.67
N SER A 54 -4.74 1.99 -10.74
CA SER A 54 -6.04 2.13 -11.39
C SER A 54 -6.49 0.87 -12.17
N LYS A 55 -5.54 -0.01 -12.52
CA LYS A 55 -5.84 -1.28 -13.14
C LYS A 55 -6.41 -2.16 -12.03
N GLN A 56 -7.71 -2.42 -12.09
CA GLN A 56 -8.43 -3.30 -11.15
C GLN A 56 -8.04 -4.78 -11.36
N THR A 57 -6.75 -5.07 -11.54
CA THR A 57 -6.19 -6.39 -11.75
C THR A 57 -5.73 -6.99 -10.42
N PRO A 58 -5.92 -8.30 -10.21
CA PRO A 58 -5.35 -9.00 -9.06
C PRO A 58 -3.82 -8.84 -8.98
N GLY A 59 -3.35 -8.21 -7.90
CA GLY A 59 -1.94 -7.98 -7.63
C GLY A 59 -1.47 -6.67 -8.23
N VAL A 60 -1.08 -5.72 -7.37
CA VAL A 60 -0.45 -4.47 -7.84
C VAL A 60 1.06 -4.65 -7.73
N SER A 61 1.74 -4.59 -8.88
CA SER A 61 3.20 -4.54 -8.91
C SER A 61 3.64 -3.10 -8.65
N LEU A 62 3.80 -2.75 -7.38
CA LEU A 62 4.27 -1.43 -6.97
C LEU A 62 5.79 -1.33 -7.20
N LYS A 63 6.21 -0.59 -8.21
CA LYS A 63 7.61 -0.16 -8.32
C LYS A 63 7.88 0.86 -7.24
N THR A 64 8.57 0.40 -6.20
CA THR A 64 8.99 1.24 -5.08
C THR A 64 10.49 1.48 -5.15
N ASP A 65 10.89 2.67 -4.77
CA ASP A 65 12.28 3.07 -4.68
C ASP A 65 12.76 2.99 -3.24
N THR A 66 13.94 2.40 -3.06
CA THR A 66 14.62 2.31 -1.75
C THR A 66 15.80 3.27 -1.67
N GLN A 67 16.03 4.06 -2.71
CA GLN A 67 17.14 5.00 -2.82
C GLN A 67 16.61 6.35 -3.30
N ALA A 68 17.11 7.42 -2.67
CA ALA A 68 16.88 8.78 -3.13
C ALA A 68 18.08 9.25 -3.96
N VAL A 69 17.81 9.82 -5.14
CA VAL A 69 18.83 10.47 -5.97
C VAL A 69 18.78 11.97 -5.74
N ARG A 70 19.94 12.62 -5.63
CA ARG A 70 20.00 14.08 -5.47
C ARG A 70 19.27 14.77 -6.62
N ASN A 71 18.52 15.82 -6.29
CA ASN A 71 17.73 16.63 -7.22
C ASN A 71 16.63 15.86 -7.96
N GLN A 72 16.22 14.70 -7.44
CA GLN A 72 15.06 13.96 -7.91
C GLN A 72 14.03 13.91 -6.78
N ILE A 73 12.77 14.20 -7.11
CA ILE A 73 11.66 14.12 -6.15
C ILE A 73 11.36 12.65 -5.90
N ILE A 74 11.10 12.30 -4.65
CA ILE A 74 10.58 11.00 -4.25
C ILE A 74 9.25 11.24 -3.56
N GLU A 75 8.19 10.64 -4.09
CA GLU A 75 6.86 10.75 -3.52
C GLU A 75 6.56 9.54 -2.64
N THR A 76 5.90 9.77 -1.52
CA THR A 76 5.44 8.74 -0.59
C THR A 76 3.92 8.65 -0.55
N PHE A 77 3.41 7.42 -0.65
CA PHE A 77 2.00 7.08 -0.49
C PHE A 77 1.81 6.12 0.68
N ILE A 78 0.59 6.07 1.23
CA ILE A 78 0.19 5.06 2.22
C ILE A 78 -0.78 4.09 1.55
N VAL A 79 -0.41 2.82 1.55
CA VAL A 79 -1.35 1.72 1.26
C VAL A 79 -1.93 1.24 2.58
N PHE A 80 -3.24 1.09 2.66
CA PHE A 80 -3.91 0.70 3.90
C PHE A 80 -5.08 -0.25 3.67
N LYS A 81 -5.52 -0.90 4.73
CA LYS A 81 -6.80 -1.66 4.77
C LYS A 81 -7.37 -1.70 6.18
N GLY A 82 -8.63 -2.11 6.28
CA GLY A 82 -9.31 -2.37 7.56
C GLY A 82 -9.55 -1.12 8.40
N CYS A 83 -9.68 0.02 7.73
CA CYS A 83 -10.17 1.24 8.34
C CYS A 83 -11.61 1.02 8.83
N THR A 84 -11.83 1.15 10.13
CA THR A 84 -13.17 1.05 10.70
C THR A 84 -13.88 2.38 10.52
N GLY A 85 -15.10 2.33 10.00
CA GLY A 85 -15.92 3.52 9.81
C GLY A 85 -16.30 4.20 11.14
N ASP A 86 -16.42 5.52 11.12
CA ASP A 86 -17.01 6.31 12.19
C ASP A 86 -18.53 6.10 12.29
N ALA A 87 -19.21 6.91 13.11
CA ALA A 87 -20.67 6.84 13.25
C ALA A 87 -21.45 7.10 11.95
N ALA A 88 -20.84 7.77 10.97
CA ALA A 88 -21.39 7.99 9.63
C ALA A 88 -20.97 6.90 8.61
N GLY A 89 -20.17 5.92 9.04
CA GLY A 89 -19.61 4.89 8.17
C GLY A 89 -18.40 5.34 7.36
N ASN A 90 -17.82 6.50 7.69
CA ASN A 90 -16.67 7.05 6.98
C ASN A 90 -15.36 6.58 7.61
N CYS A 91 -14.43 6.17 6.77
CA CYS A 91 -13.03 6.06 7.09
C CYS A 91 -12.42 7.45 7.28
N ASN A 92 -11.80 7.67 8.44
CA ASN A 92 -11.06 8.89 8.75
C ASN A 92 -9.68 8.52 9.27
N VAL A 93 -8.70 8.55 8.37
CA VAL A 93 -7.29 8.28 8.63
C VAL A 93 -6.49 9.47 8.17
N THR A 94 -5.71 10.03 9.09
CA THR A 94 -4.71 11.06 8.83
C THR A 94 -3.32 10.48 9.09
N VAL A 95 -2.30 11.21 8.67
CA VAL A 95 -0.90 10.84 8.86
C VAL A 95 -0.09 12.07 9.23
N ASP A 96 0.82 11.90 10.17
CA ASP A 96 1.86 12.87 10.49
C ASP A 96 3.18 12.34 9.95
N TYR A 97 3.72 13.00 8.93
CA TYR A 97 5.03 12.71 8.38
C TYR A 97 6.11 13.49 9.12
N GLU A 98 7.20 12.81 9.45
CA GLU A 98 8.44 13.44 9.90
C GLU A 98 9.59 13.00 8.98
N VAL A 99 10.27 13.97 8.39
CA VAL A 99 11.48 13.74 7.60
C VAL A 99 12.67 14.04 8.50
N THR A 100 13.58 13.08 8.66
CA THR A 100 14.81 13.25 9.43
C THR A 100 16.03 13.25 8.52
N ASP A 101 17.03 14.05 8.87
CA ASP A 101 18.34 13.96 8.24
C ASP A 101 19.08 12.67 8.64
N PRO A 102 20.23 12.33 8.01
CA PRO A 102 20.98 11.13 8.37
C PRO A 102 21.55 11.11 9.80
N ALA A 103 21.59 12.25 10.50
CA ALA A 103 21.96 12.34 11.90
C ALA A 103 20.76 12.16 12.85
N GLY A 104 19.56 11.93 12.31
CA GLY A 104 18.31 11.75 13.05
C GLY A 104 17.64 13.05 13.47
N LYS A 105 18.12 14.22 12.99
CA LYS A 105 17.50 15.50 13.30
C LYS A 105 16.29 15.72 12.40
N SER A 106 15.18 16.15 13.00
CA SER A 106 13.98 16.56 12.27
C SER A 106 14.31 17.68 11.27
N TYR A 107 13.99 17.42 10.00
CA TYR A 107 14.13 18.34 8.87
C TYR A 107 12.80 19.00 8.54
N ALA A 108 11.72 18.23 8.49
CA ALA A 108 10.37 18.72 8.20
C ALA A 108 9.30 17.87 8.91
N ARG A 109 8.15 18.49 9.20
CA ARG A 109 6.94 17.81 9.68
C ARG A 109 5.73 18.28 8.89
N VAL A 110 4.89 17.35 8.45
CA VAL A 110 3.72 17.62 7.61
C VAL A 110 2.59 16.69 8.03
N THR A 111 1.39 17.24 8.25
CA THR A 111 0.17 16.45 8.44
C THR A 111 -0.55 16.32 7.10
N GLY A 112 -1.08 15.13 6.80
CA GLY A 112 -1.82 14.86 5.57
C GLY A 112 -3.00 13.91 5.78
N ASP A 113 -3.85 13.84 4.76
CA ASP A 113 -5.03 12.97 4.73
C ASP A 113 -4.70 11.67 4.01
N VAL A 114 -4.85 10.54 4.69
CA VAL A 114 -4.77 9.21 4.05
C VAL A 114 -6.10 8.88 3.42
N SER A 115 -7.18 9.02 4.19
CA SER A 115 -8.55 8.85 3.72
C SER A 115 -9.48 9.52 4.72
N VAL A 116 -10.03 10.68 4.36
CA VAL A 116 -10.92 11.46 5.25
C VAL A 116 -12.25 11.66 4.54
N GLY A 117 -13.36 11.32 5.21
CA GLY A 117 -14.71 11.47 4.67
C GLY A 117 -15.08 10.50 3.54
N HIS A 118 -14.32 9.42 3.36
CA HIS A 118 -14.61 8.36 2.37
C HIS A 118 -15.25 7.15 3.05
N PRO A 119 -16.13 6.38 2.39
CA PRO A 119 -16.73 5.18 3.00
C PRO A 119 -15.67 4.17 3.45
N SER A 120 -15.89 3.53 4.61
CA SER A 120 -15.05 2.39 5.02
C SER A 120 -15.24 1.20 4.09
N ASP A 121 -14.18 0.44 3.84
CA ASP A 121 -14.23 -0.77 3.03
C ASP A 121 -14.49 -2.01 3.91
N PRO A 122 -15.70 -2.62 3.85
CA PRO A 122 -16.04 -3.76 4.69
C PRO A 122 -15.36 -5.06 4.25
N ASP A 123 -14.90 -5.15 3.01
CA ASP A 123 -14.29 -6.35 2.42
C ASP A 123 -12.77 -6.42 2.69
N LEU A 124 -12.25 -5.47 3.47
CA LEU A 124 -10.84 -5.37 3.86
C LEU A 124 -9.90 -5.30 2.66
N ASN A 125 -10.37 -4.67 1.59
CA ASN A 125 -9.61 -4.46 0.38
C ASN A 125 -8.44 -3.49 0.65
N LEU A 126 -7.34 -3.67 -0.11
CA LEU A 126 -6.27 -2.68 -0.13
C LEU A 126 -6.76 -1.39 -0.77
N GLN A 127 -6.40 -0.28 -0.14
CA GLN A 127 -6.69 1.09 -0.54
C GLN A 127 -5.38 1.89 -0.61
N LEU A 128 -5.37 2.92 -1.44
CA LEU A 128 -4.26 3.88 -1.55
C LEU A 128 -4.70 5.21 -0.95
N SER A 129 -3.76 5.92 -0.35
CA SER A 129 -4.01 7.25 0.20
C SER A 129 -4.52 8.23 -0.86
N THR A 130 -5.40 9.14 -0.45
CA THR A 130 -5.94 10.21 -1.30
C THR A 130 -4.94 11.34 -1.54
N SER A 131 -3.85 11.36 -0.78
CA SER A 131 -2.73 12.30 -0.94
C SER A 131 -1.38 11.57 -0.84
N SER A 132 -0.32 12.23 -1.35
CA SER A 132 1.08 11.82 -1.20
C SER A 132 1.89 12.92 -0.50
N LEU A 133 3.04 12.55 0.07
CA LEU A 133 4.09 13.49 0.46
C LEU A 133 5.12 13.57 -0.66
N ALA A 134 5.48 14.78 -1.10
CA ALA A 134 6.49 15.05 -2.13
C ALA A 134 7.59 15.99 -1.60
#